data_AF-A0A959NNG9-F1
#
_entry.id   AF-A0A959NNG9-F1
#
_cell.length_a   1.000
_cell.length_b   1.000
_cell.length_c   1.000
_cell.angle_alpha   90.00
_cell.angle_beta   90.00
_cell.angle_gamma   90.00
#
_symmetry.space_group_name_H-M   'P 1'
#
loop_
_entity.id
_entity.type
_entity.pdbx_description
1 polymer ?
#
loop_
_entity_poly.entity_id
_entity_poly.type
_entity_poly.pdbx_seq_one_letter_code
_entity_poly.pdbx_strand_id
1 'polypeptide(L)' 'MSTLMVSVSGIRGLVGDGLDPNTIVKYASAYADFCGKGKIIIGSDGRITGDMVKHTLIGTLIAKGNDVVDIGICPTP' A
#
# COMPACT_ATOMS: atom_id res chain seq x y z
N MET A 1 2.73 -18.18 -13.22
CA MET A 1 1.89 -17.98 -12.02
C MET A 1 2.43 -16.75 -11.32
N SER A 2 1.59 -15.80 -10.90
CA SER A 2 2.10 -14.60 -10.23
C SER A 2 2.78 -14.96 -8.91
N THR A 3 3.83 -14.24 -8.53
CA THR A 3 4.57 -14.50 -7.27
C THR A 3 3.98 -13.79 -6.06
N LEU A 4 2.73 -13.31 -6.15
CA LEU A 4 2.08 -12.60 -5.05
C LEU A 4 1.69 -13.59 -3.93
N MET A 5 2.37 -13.48 -2.80
CA MET A 5 2.05 -14.18 -1.57
C MET A 5 1.13 -13.32 -0.71
N VAL A 6 0.02 -13.90 -0.26
CA VAL A 6 -0.94 -13.26 0.66
C VAL A 6 -0.92 -14.03 1.97
N SER A 7 -0.82 -13.31 3.09
CA SER A 7 -0.77 -13.88 4.44
C SER A 7 -1.61 -13.06 5.41
N VAL A 8 -1.76 -13.57 6.64
CA VAL A 8 -2.44 -12.86 7.73
C VAL A 8 -1.80 -11.51 8.08
N SER A 9 -0.51 -11.34 7.78
CA SER A 9 0.25 -10.13 8.09
C SER A 9 0.40 -9.18 6.90
N GLY A 10 -0.22 -9.49 5.75
CA GLY A 10 -0.18 -8.66 4.54
C GLY A 10 0.28 -9.41 3.29
N ILE A 11 0.68 -8.64 2.28
CA ILE A 11 1.06 -9.12 0.96
C ILE A 11 2.57 -8.96 0.70
N ARG A 12 3.15 -9.89 -0.06
CA ARG A 12 4.54 -9.86 -0.51
C ARG A 12 4.61 -10.35 -1.94
N GLY A 13 5.35 -9.67 -2.81
CA GLY A 13 5.52 -10.11 -4.19
C GLY A 13 6.67 -9.39 -4.88
N LEU A 14 7.04 -9.87 -6.06
CA LEU A 14 8.00 -9.21 -6.93
C LEU A 14 7.31 -8.09 -7.71
N VAL A 15 7.96 -6.93 -7.79
CA VAL A 15 7.44 -5.79 -8.55
C VAL A 15 7.40 -6.16 -10.03
N GLY A 16 6.23 -6.04 -10.67
CA GLY A 16 6.02 -6.44 -12.06
C GLY A 16 5.72 -7.94 -12.27
N ASP A 17 5.81 -8.76 -11.23
CA ASP A 17 5.39 -10.17 -11.24
C ASP A 17 4.55 -10.50 -10.00
N GLY A 18 3.36 -9.91 -9.96
CA GLY A 18 2.37 -10.10 -8.89
C GLY A 18 2.22 -8.91 -7.96
N LEU A 19 3.27 -8.13 -7.69
CA LEU A 19 3.14 -6.83 -7.01
C LEU A 19 3.18 -5.70 -8.05
N ASP A 20 2.02 -5.36 -8.59
CA ASP A 20 1.84 -4.33 -9.60
C ASP A 20 0.84 -3.23 -9.13
N PRO A 21 0.73 -2.11 -9.85
CA PRO A 21 -0.18 -1.03 -9.45
C PRO A 21 -1.64 -1.46 -9.26
N ASN A 22 -2.17 -2.39 -10.07
CA ASN A 22 -3.55 -2.86 -9.92
C ASN A 22 -3.71 -3.67 -8.64
N THR A 23 -2.72 -4.49 -8.31
CA THR A 23 -2.67 -5.21 -7.03
C THR A 23 -2.67 -4.23 -5.86
N ILE A 24 -1.82 -3.19 -5.90
CA ILE A 24 -1.75 -2.17 -4.83
C ILE A 24 -3.08 -1.45 -4.68
N VAL A 25 -3.68 -0.96 -5.78
CA VAL A 25 -4.98 -0.28 -5.78
C VAL A 25 -6.07 -1.17 -5.19
N LYS A 26 -6.12 -2.46 -5.57
CA LYS A 26 -7.11 -3.42 -5.07
C LYS A 26 -7.04 -3.56 -3.55
N TYR A 27 -5.85 -3.82 -3.00
CA TYR A 27 -5.69 -4.01 -1.56
C TYR A 27 -5.86 -2.70 -0.79
N ALA A 28 -5.33 -1.58 -1.30
CA ALA A 28 -5.51 -0.27 -0.67
C ALA A 28 -6.98 0.18 -0.65
N SER A 29 -7.74 -0.07 -1.73
CA SER A 29 -9.18 0.23 -1.76
C SER A 29 -9.96 -0.60 -0.75
N ALA A 30 -9.69 -1.90 -0.68
CA ALA A 30 -10.33 -2.78 0.29
C ALA A 30 -9.98 -2.38 1.74
N TYR A 31 -8.73 -1.99 1.99
CA TYR A 31 -8.30 -1.49 3.29
C TYR A 31 -9.00 -0.16 3.64
N ALA A 32 -9.11 0.77 2.68
CA ALA A 32 -9.85 2.01 2.87
C ALA A 32 -11.33 1.76 3.22
N ASP A 33 -11.99 0.83 2.51
CA ASP A 33 -13.38 0.47 2.80
C ASP A 33 -13.55 -0.14 4.18
N PHE A 34 -12.58 -0.97 4.60
CA PHE A 34 -12.55 -1.56 5.94
C PHE A 34 -12.37 -0.50 7.04
N CYS A 35 -11.45 0.46 6.84
CA CYS A 35 -11.21 1.54 7.80
C CYS A 35 -12.35 2.56 7.83
N GLY A 36 -13.14 2.67 6.75
CA GLY A 36 -14.12 3.73 6.59
C GLY A 36 -13.46 5.10 6.45
N LYS A 37 -14.16 6.16 6.87
CA LYS A 37 -13.60 7.52 6.86
C LYS A 37 -12.64 7.71 8.04
N GLY A 38 -11.42 8.11 7.75
CA GLY A 38 -10.46 8.42 8.81
C GLY A 38 -9.09 8.86 8.30
N LYS A 39 -8.19 9.05 9.27
CA LYS A 39 -6.79 9.33 9.03
C LYS A 39 -6.01 8.02 8.92
N ILE A 40 -5.27 7.84 7.84
CA ILE A 40 -4.40 6.68 7.59
C ILE A 40 -2.96 7.15 7.54
N ILE A 41 -2.11 6.53 8.36
CA ILE A 41 -0.67 6.79 8.41
C ILE A 41 0.04 5.79 7.49
N ILE A 42 0.98 6.27 6.69
CA ILE A 42 1.81 5.45 5.80
C ILE A 42 3.27 5.68 6.15
N GLY A 43 4.03 4.60 6.22
CA GLY A 43 5.49 4.63 6.27
C GLY A 43 6.07 3.61 5.28
N SER A 44 7.33 3.80 4.89
CA SER A 44 8.04 2.90 3.98
C SER A 44 9.41 2.52 4.51
N ASP A 45 10.02 1.51 3.91
CA ASP A 45 11.46 1.25 4.08
C ASP A 45 12.29 1.96 3.00
N GLY A 46 13.59 1.68 2.96
CA GLY A 46 14.52 2.29 2.00
C GLY A 46 14.60 1.62 0.63
N ARG A 47 13.68 0.71 0.25
CA ARG A 47 13.72 0.10 -1.09
C ARG A 47 13.39 1.12 -2.17
N ILE A 48 14.15 1.11 -3.27
CA ILE A 48 13.96 2.00 -4.43
C ILE A 48 12.54 1.89 -5.01
N THR A 49 11.97 0.68 -5.02
CA THR A 49 10.60 0.44 -5.50
C THR A 49 9.52 0.99 -4.55
N GLY A 50 9.90 1.42 -3.35
CA GLY A 50 9.00 1.92 -2.32
C GLY A 50 8.21 3.16 -2.77
N ASP A 51 8.82 4.07 -3.53
CA ASP A 51 8.14 5.29 -3.98
C ASP A 51 6.96 5.00 -4.92
N MET A 52 7.11 4.02 -5.82
CA MET A 52 6.01 3.61 -6.70
C MET A 52 4.85 3.04 -5.88
N VAL A 53 5.15 2.18 -4.90
CA VAL A 53 4.13 1.58 -4.02
C VAL A 53 3.44 2.66 -3.20
N LYS A 54 4.22 3.53 -2.57
CA LYS A 54 3.76 4.63 -1.71
C LYS A 54 2.84 5.58 -2.46
N HIS A 55 3.25 6.08 -3.63
CA HIS A 55 2.42 7.00 -4.41
C HIS A 55 1.13 6.36 -4.93
N THR A 56 1.19 5.10 -5.36
CA THR A 56 -0.01 4.35 -5.78
C THR A 56 -0.99 4.18 -4.62
N LEU A 57 -0.47 3.84 -3.44
CA LEU A 57 -1.27 3.65 -2.23
C LEU A 57 -1.89 4.97 -1.74
N ILE A 58 -1.10 6.05 -1.63
CA ILE A 58 -1.57 7.39 -1.26
C ILE A 58 -2.68 7.86 -2.21
N GLY A 59 -2.46 7.79 -3.52
CA GLY A 59 -3.46 8.22 -4.51
C GLY A 59 -4.76 7.45 -4.40
N THR A 60 -4.68 6.13 -4.14
CA THR A 60 -5.87 5.29 -3.93
C THR A 60 -6.61 5.70 -2.66
N LEU A 61 -5.93 5.91 -1.54
CA LEU A 61 -6.56 6.26 -0.27
C LEU A 61 -7.20 7.65 -0.32
N ILE A 62 -6.56 8.63 -0.97
CA ILE A 62 -7.13 9.96 -1.21
C ILE A 62 -8.39 9.85 -2.09
N ALA A 63 -8.35 9.06 -3.16
CA ALA A 63 -9.52 8.82 -4.02
C ALA A 63 -10.68 8.15 -3.28
N LYS A 64 -10.40 7.37 -2.23
CA LYS A 64 -11.39 6.77 -1.33
C LYS A 64 -11.89 7.73 -0.24
N GLY A 65 -11.35 8.96 -0.18
CA GLY A 65 -11.79 10.02 0.73
C GLY A 65 -11.12 9.99 2.11
N ASN A 66 -9.97 9.34 2.25
CA ASN A 66 -9.21 9.29 3.49
C ASN A 66 -8.22 10.45 3.61
N ASP A 67 -7.97 10.89 4.84
CA ASP A 67 -6.88 11.81 5.19
C ASP A 67 -5.59 10.99 5.34
N VAL A 68 -4.56 11.28 4.55
CA VAL A 68 -3.36 10.45 4.45
C VAL A 68 -2.16 11.21 5.01
N VAL A 69 -1.48 10.61 5.99
CA VAL A 69 -0.26 11.14 6.60
C VAL A 69 0.91 10.24 6.27
N ASP A 70 1.79 10.70 5.38
CA ASP A 70 3.05 10.02 5.05
C ASP A 70 4.14 10.43 6.05
N ILE A 71 4.67 9.48 6.81
CA ILE A 71 5.78 9.68 7.76
C ILE A 71 7.15 9.37 7.15
N GLY A 72 7.20 9.00 5.87
CA GLY A 72 8.43 8.71 5.14
C GLY A 72 9.05 7.37 5.52
N ILE A 73 10.39 7.33 5.48
CA ILE A 73 11.15 6.12 5.78
C ILE A 73 11.16 5.88 7.30
N CYS A 74 10.58 4.77 7.74
CA CYS A 74 10.55 4.38 9.15
C CYS A 74 10.65 2.85 9.32
N PRO A 75 11.32 2.36 10.38
CA PRO A 75 11.30 0.94 10.70
C PRO A 75 9.94 0.53 11.26
N THR A 76 9.46 -0.66 10.88
CA THR A 76 8.40 -1.35 11.63
C THR A 76 9.01 -1.87 12.94
N PRO A 77 8.41 -1.61 14.11
CA PRO A 77 8.90 -2.09 15.41
C PRO A 77 9.07 -3.61 15.51
#